data_AF-S8F9J2-F1
#
_entry.id   AF-S8F9J2-F1
#
_cell.length_a   1.000
_cell.length_b   1.000
_cell.length_c   1.000
_cell.angle_alpha   90.00
_cell.angle_beta   90.00
_cell.angle_gamma   90.00
#
_symmetry.space_group_name_H-M   'P 1'
#
loop_
_entity.id
_entity.type
_entity.pdbx_description
1 polymer ?
#
loop_
_entity_poly.entity_id
_entity_poly.type
_entity_poly.pdbx_seq_one_letter_code
_entity_poly.pdbx_strand_id
1 'polypeptide(L)'
;MPWPVFQFHRVQEPQHITYEAVKNFILHPMRTNAGGSLKKKVMAELLRWHSDKFHRTTLAKVRSDHRELAKECAGLVERWLTQLLSEL
;
A
#
# COMPACT_ATOMS: atom_id res chain seq x y z
N MET A 1 -5.88 -4.59 -8.18
CA MET A 1 -4.92 -4.95 -7.12
C MET A 1 -5.58 -4.60 -5.79
N PRO A 2 -5.55 -5.45 -4.75
CA PRO A 2 -6.11 -5.06 -3.46
C PRO A 2 -5.18 -4.02 -2.82
N TRP A 3 -5.72 -2.83 -2.53
CA TRP A 3 -5.07 -1.84 -1.68
C TRP A 3 -4.77 -2.45 -0.31
N PRO A 4 -3.75 -1.97 0.41
CA PRO A 4 -3.39 -2.52 1.72
C PRO A 4 -4.36 -2.03 2.81
N VAL A 5 -5.64 -2.33 2.64
CA VAL A 5 -6.76 -1.98 3.51
C VAL A 5 -7.78 -3.12 3.46
N PHE A 6 -8.46 -3.42 4.57
CA PHE A 6 -9.42 -4.53 4.61
C PHE A 6 -10.63 -4.32 3.69
N GLN A 7 -11.08 -3.08 3.53
CA GLN A 7 -12.23 -2.72 2.71
C GLN A 7 -11.80 -2.18 1.34
N PHE A 8 -10.86 -2.85 0.66
CA PHE A 8 -10.29 -2.39 -0.60
C PHE A 8 -11.32 -2.13 -1.72
N HIS A 9 -12.48 -2.81 -1.68
CA HIS A 9 -13.58 -2.62 -2.64
C HIS A 9 -14.34 -1.30 -2.44
N ARG A 10 -14.20 -0.66 -1.27
CA ARG A 10 -14.79 0.65 -0.97
C ARG A 10 -13.83 1.81 -1.27
N VAL A 11 -12.58 1.53 -1.63
CA VAL A 11 -11.60 2.54 -2.01
C VAL A 11 -11.90 2.97 -3.44
N GLN A 12 -12.80 3.95 -3.57
CA GLN A 12 -13.10 4.60 -4.84
C GLN A 12 -12.23 5.84 -5.08
N GLU A 13 -11.66 6.37 -4.01
CA GLU A 13 -10.88 7.60 -4.03
C GLU A 13 -9.66 7.47 -3.12
N PRO A 14 -8.56 8.20 -3.39
CA PRO A 14 -7.32 8.15 -2.63
C PRO A 14 -7.52 8.45 -1.14
N GLN A 15 -8.44 9.36 -0.81
CA GLN A 15 -8.77 9.75 0.56
C GLN A 15 -9.30 8.60 1.44
N HIS A 16 -9.84 7.54 0.85
CA HIS A 16 -10.27 6.36 1.61
C HIS A 16 -9.08 5.51 2.11
N ILE A 17 -7.87 5.73 1.57
CA ILE A 17 -6.64 5.09 2.02
C ILE A 17 -6.07 5.92 3.18
N THR A 18 -6.54 5.64 4.39
CA THR A 18 -6.07 6.32 5.60
C THR A 18 -4.86 5.62 6.22
N TYR A 19 -4.07 6.37 6.99
CA TYR A 19 -2.93 5.84 7.73
C TYR A 19 -3.32 4.65 8.61
N GLU A 20 -4.42 4.77 9.37
CA GLU A 20 -4.90 3.71 10.26
C GLU A 20 -5.33 2.45 9.51
N ALA A 21 -6.01 2.60 8.37
CA ALA A 21 -6.43 1.47 7.55
C ALA A 21 -5.22 0.69 7.02
N VAL A 22 -4.19 1.40 6.55
CA VAL A 22 -2.93 0.81 6.11
C VAL A 22 -2.21 0.14 7.28
N LYS A 23 -2.01 0.86 8.39
CA LYS A 23 -1.36 0.35 9.60
C LYS A 23 -2.02 -0.95 10.10
N ASN A 24 -3.34 -0.97 10.23
CA ASN A 24 -4.10 -2.15 10.67
C ASN A 24 -3.94 -3.32 9.71
N PHE A 25 -3.89 -3.07 8.39
CA PHE A 25 -3.70 -4.12 7.39
C PHE A 25 -2.26 -4.68 7.37
N ILE A 26 -1.25 -3.83 7.54
CA ILE A 26 0.17 -4.24 7.56
C ILE A 26 0.52 -5.00 8.84
N LEU A 27 0.08 -4.48 9.99
CA LEU A 27 0.37 -5.04 11.30
C LEU A 27 -0.58 -6.18 11.70
N HIS A 28 -1.53 -6.56 10.83
CA HIS A 28 -2.54 -7.55 11.16
C HIS A 28 -1.92 -8.87 11.64
N PRO A 29 -2.39 -9.44 12.77
CA PRO A 29 -1.81 -10.65 13.36
C PRO A 29 -1.89 -11.87 12.44
N MET A 30 -2.92 -11.96 11.59
CA MET A 30 -3.05 -13.07 10.63
C MET A 30 -2.19 -12.93 9.38
N ARG A 31 -1.33 -11.91 9.28
CA ARG A 31 -0.41 -11.74 8.15
C ARG A 31 0.81 -12.64 8.36
N THR A 32 0.65 -13.92 8.02
CA THR A 32 1.62 -15.02 8.24
C THR A 32 2.87 -14.94 7.36
N ASN A 33 2.83 -14.16 6.28
CA ASN A 33 3.82 -14.21 5.19
C ASN A 33 5.15 -13.48 5.42
N ALA A 34 5.48 -13.07 6.65
CA ALA A 34 6.78 -12.48 6.90
C ALA A 34 7.29 -12.89 8.28
N GLY A 35 8.01 -14.01 8.34
CA GLY A 35 8.90 -14.30 9.46
C GLY A 35 9.95 -13.18 9.54
N GLY A 36 9.76 -12.25 10.48
CA GLY A 36 10.62 -11.09 10.64
C GLY A 36 10.00 -9.99 11.51
N SER A 37 10.81 -9.02 11.92
CA SER A 37 10.35 -7.86 12.68
C SER A 37 9.34 -7.03 11.88
N LEU A 38 8.44 -6.32 12.56
CA LEU A 38 7.45 -5.43 11.95
C LEU A 38 8.10 -4.48 10.93
N LYS A 39 9.29 -3.97 11.25
CA LYS A 39 10.11 -3.12 10.38
C LYS A 39 10.41 -3.77 9.02
N LYS A 40 10.82 -5.05 9.00
CA LYS A 40 11.06 -5.79 7.75
C LYS A 40 9.78 -5.97 6.93
N LYS A 41 8.62 -6.16 7.59
CA LYS A 41 7.32 -6.26 6.92
C LYS A 41 6.96 -4.97 6.20
N VAL A 42 7.12 -3.84 6.89
CA VAL A 42 6.85 -2.51 6.32
C VAL A 42 7.80 -2.21 5.16
N MET A 43 9.10 -2.51 5.29
CA MET A 43 10.06 -2.31 4.20
C MET A 43 9.74 -3.15 2.95
N ALA A 44 9.34 -4.42 3.12
CA ALA A 44 8.95 -5.27 1.99
C ALA A 44 7.71 -4.72 1.25
N GLU A 45 6.76 -4.19 2.01
CA GLU A 45 5.56 -3.57 1.45
C GLU A 45 5.90 -2.23 0.78
N LEU A 46 6.77 -1.41 1.38
CA LEU A 46 7.24 -0.15 0.79
C LEU A 46 7.91 -0.39 -0.56
N LEU A 47 8.76 -1.42 -0.67
CA LEU A 47 9.35 -1.84 -1.94
C LEU A 47 8.31 -2.31 -2.97
N ARG A 48 7.17 -2.83 -2.53
CA ARG A 48 6.09 -3.31 -3.40
C ARG A 48 5.26 -2.16 -3.96
N TRP A 49 4.98 -1.15 -3.15
CA TRP A 49 4.16 0.01 -3.52
C TRP A 49 4.97 1.20 -4.03
N HIS A 50 6.30 1.14 -3.94
CA HIS A 50 7.18 2.15 -4.50
C HIS A 50 6.82 2.45 -5.96
N SER A 51 6.66 3.73 -6.26
CA SER A 51 6.22 4.25 -7.56
C SER A 51 6.87 3.54 -8.75
N ASP A 52 8.19 3.31 -8.73
CA ASP A 52 8.93 2.62 -9.79
C ASP A 52 8.42 1.19 -10.08
N LYS A 53 8.34 0.32 -9.07
CA LYS A 53 7.82 -1.05 -9.25
C LYS A 53 6.34 -1.05 -9.58
N PHE A 54 5.57 -0.14 -8.97
CA PHE A 54 4.14 -0.02 -9.20
C PHE A 54 3.85 0.37 -10.65
N HIS A 55 4.59 1.35 -11.19
CA HIS A 55 4.49 1.81 -12.57
C HIS A 55 4.80 0.68 -13.56
N ARG A 56 5.89 -0.06 -13.33
CA ARG A 56 6.33 -1.11 -14.23
C ARG A 56 5.40 -2.32 -14.27
N THR A 57 4.84 -2.72 -13.13
CA THR A 57 4.09 -3.98 -13.02
C THR A 57 2.58 -3.81 -13.04
N THR A 58 2.08 -2.83 -12.29
CA THR A 58 0.65 -2.68 -12.00
C THR A 58 0.04 -1.62 -12.90
N LEU A 59 0.68 -0.46 -13.02
CA LEU A 59 0.16 0.65 -13.82
C LEU A 59 0.05 0.31 -15.31
N ALA A 60 0.98 -0.50 -15.84
CA ALA A 60 0.91 -1.03 -17.20
C ALA A 60 -0.38 -1.84 -17.46
N LYS A 61 -0.97 -2.45 -16.42
CA LYS A 61 -2.19 -3.25 -16.47
C LYS A 61 -3.45 -2.48 -16.04
N VAL A 62 -3.30 -1.26 -15.54
CA VAL A 62 -4.41 -0.38 -15.16
C VAL A 62 -4.92 0.34 -16.40
N ARG A 63 -6.24 0.37 -16.55
CA ARG A 63 -6.94 1.10 -17.63
C ARG A 63 -6.52 2.57 -17.60
N SER A 64 -6.30 3.17 -18.76
CA SER A 64 -5.80 4.55 -18.93
C SER A 64 -6.46 5.55 -17.99
N ASP A 65 -7.80 5.53 -17.93
CA ASP A 65 -8.61 6.49 -17.18
C ASP A 65 -8.40 6.42 -15.67
N HIS A 66 -7.92 5.28 -15.18
CA HIS A 66 -7.67 5.03 -13.75
C HIS A 66 -6.19 5.08 -13.39
N ARG A 67 -5.30 5.35 -14.34
CA ARG A 67 -3.85 5.33 -14.09
C ARG A 67 -3.43 6.43 -13.12
N GLU A 68 -3.90 7.65 -13.34
CA GLU A 68 -3.54 8.78 -12.45
C GLU A 68 -4.07 8.56 -11.04
N LEU A 69 -5.33 8.13 -10.90
CA LEU A 69 -5.91 7.75 -9.61
C LEU A 69 -5.10 6.63 -8.92
N ALA A 70 -4.67 5.62 -9.67
CA ALA A 70 -3.87 4.53 -9.13
C ALA A 70 -2.48 4.98 -8.68
N LYS A 71 -1.84 5.94 -9.38
CA LYS A 71 -0.58 6.55 -8.94
C LYS A 71 -0.76 7.30 -7.64
N GLU A 72 -1.82 8.10 -7.54
CA GLU A 72 -2.11 8.90 -6.35
C GLU A 72 -2.35 8.00 -5.13
N CYS A 73 -3.17 6.96 -5.28
CA CYS A 73 -3.39 5.95 -4.26
C CYS A 73 -2.09 5.24 -3.86
N ALA A 74 -1.24 4.85 -4.83
CA ALA A 74 0.04 4.21 -4.53
C ALA A 74 0.99 5.15 -3.77
N GLY A 75 1.04 6.43 -4.14
CA GLY A 75 1.82 7.45 -3.43
C GLY A 75 1.34 7.67 -1.99
N LEU A 76 0.03 7.66 -1.75
CA LEU A 76 -0.52 7.71 -0.39
C LEU A 76 -0.11 6.48 0.44
N VAL A 77 -0.23 5.28 -0.14
CA VAL A 77 0.22 4.05 0.52
C VAL A 77 1.70 4.13 0.87
N GLU A 78 2.55 4.55 -0.07
CA GLU A 78 3.99 4.72 0.14
C GLU A 78 4.28 5.70 1.28
N ARG A 79 3.57 6.83 1.33
CA ARG A 79 3.67 7.83 2.41
C ARG A 79 3.30 7.22 3.77
N TRP A 80 2.20 6.49 3.85
CA TRP A 80 1.75 5.85 5.09
C TRP A 80 2.69 4.74 5.56
N LEU A 81 3.23 3.95 4.62
CA LEU A 81 4.25 2.95 4.94
C LEU A 81 5.55 3.59 5.43
N THR A 82 5.97 4.70 4.84
CA THR A 82 7.15 5.46 5.29
C THR A 82 6.96 6.00 6.70
N GLN A 83 5.80 6.60 6.97
CA GLN A 83 5.46 7.08 8.30
C GLN A 83 5.42 5.94 9.32
N LEU A 84 4.78 4.82 8.97
CA LEU A 84 4.73 3.63 9.83
C LEU A 84 6.13 3.08 10.12
N LEU A 85 7.04 3.10 9.14
CA LEU A 85 8.43 2.67 9.32
C LEU A 85 9.20 3.57 10.29
N SER A 86 8.88 4.87 10.31
CA SER A 86 9.49 5.83 11.24
C SER A 86 8.97 5.67 12.67
N GLU A 87 7.76 5.12 12.86
CA GLU A 87 7.17 4.84 14.17
C GLU A 87 7.62 3.48 14.78
N LEU A 88 8.38 2.66 14.02
CA LEU A 88 8.82 1.29 14.37
C LEU A 88 10.33 1.17 14.60
#